data_AF-A0A6V7WQS5-F1
#
_entry.id   AF-A0A6V7WQS5-F1
#
_cell.length_a   1.000
_cell.length_b   1.000
_cell.length_c   1.000
_cell.angle_alpha   90.00
_cell.angle_beta   90.00
_cell.angle_gamma   90.00
#
_symmetry.space_group_name_H-M   'P 1'
#
loop_
_entity.id
_entity.type
_entity.pdbx_description
1 polymer ?
#
loop_
_entity_poly.entity_id
_entity_poly.type
_entity_poly.pdbx_seq_one_letter_code
_entity_poly.pdbx_strand_id
1 'polypeptide(L)'
;MSERRLERLVNHELSGLPTFLTQNGGLNSGFMTVQLCAASLVSENKVLCHPSSADSIPTSCNQEDHVSMGGFSARKALKVVEHTEAVLAMELLAACQACKIFLIRNICIFIFRA
;
A
#
# COMPACT_ATOMS: atom_id res chain seq x y z
N MET A 1 -7.59 1.30 0.37
CA MET A 1 -8.15 0.98 -0.97
C MET A 1 -7.06 0.64 -1.98
N SER A 2 -6.00 1.46 -2.11
CA SER A 2 -4.86 1.19 -3.02
C SER A 2 -4.18 -0.16 -2.79
N GLU A 3 -3.87 -0.54 -1.54
CA GLU A 3 -3.29 -1.87 -1.23
C GLU A 3 -4.15 -3.04 -1.76
N ARG A 4 -5.49 -2.94 -1.66
CA ARG A 4 -6.38 -3.98 -2.21
C ARG A 4 -6.36 -4.04 -3.73
N ARG A 5 -6.15 -2.91 -4.41
CA ARG A 5 -5.96 -2.90 -5.87
C ARG A 5 -4.63 -3.55 -6.24
N LEU A 6 -3.57 -3.31 -5.47
CA LEU A 6 -2.28 -3.99 -5.61
C LEU A 6 -2.44 -5.51 -5.40
N GLU A 7 -3.13 -5.96 -4.35
CA GLU A 7 -3.41 -7.39 -4.09
C GLU A 7 -4.12 -8.04 -5.28
N ARG A 8 -5.19 -7.41 -5.79
CA ARG A 8 -5.90 -7.90 -6.97
C ARG A 8 -5.01 -8.02 -8.20
N LEU A 9 -4.06 -7.11 -8.37
CA LEU A 9 -3.14 -7.10 -9.51
C LEU A 9 -2.10 -8.23 -9.44
N VAL A 10 -1.59 -8.54 -8.25
CA VAL A 10 -0.57 -9.58 -8.05
C VAL A 10 -1.16 -10.99 -7.92
N ASN A 11 -2.46 -11.10 -7.65
CA ASN A 11 -3.17 -12.37 -7.52
C ASN A 11 -3.61 -12.90 -8.89
N HIS A 12 -3.15 -14.12 -9.25
CA HIS A 12 -3.44 -14.74 -10.54
C HIS A 12 -4.94 -14.96 -10.76
N GLU A 13 -5.65 -15.42 -9.72
CA GLU A 13 -7.07 -15.74 -9.80
C GLU A 13 -7.93 -14.49 -10.04
N LEU A 14 -7.46 -13.32 -9.59
CA LEU A 14 -8.18 -12.06 -9.69
C LEU A 14 -7.78 -11.24 -10.93
N SER A 15 -6.53 -11.35 -11.39
CA SER A 15 -5.99 -10.55 -12.50
C SER A 15 -5.88 -11.29 -13.84
N GLY A 16 -5.79 -12.62 -13.84
CA GLY A 16 -5.43 -13.41 -15.03
C GLY A 16 -3.99 -13.17 -15.53
N LEU A 17 -3.16 -12.48 -14.74
CA LEU A 17 -1.73 -12.29 -14.97
C LEU A 17 -0.92 -13.32 -14.18
N PRO A 18 0.37 -13.54 -14.50
CA PRO A 18 1.22 -14.42 -13.70
C PRO A 18 1.25 -13.98 -12.23
N THR A 19 1.22 -14.95 -11.30
CA THR A 19 1.25 -14.69 -9.85
C THR A 19 2.44 -13.79 -9.49
N PHE A 20 2.21 -12.77 -8.66
CA PHE A 20 3.21 -11.76 -8.26
C PHE A 20 3.89 -11.04 -9.44
N LEU A 21 3.27 -11.03 -10.62
CA LEU A 21 3.78 -10.38 -11.83
C LEU A 21 5.19 -10.84 -12.22
N THR A 22 5.48 -12.14 -12.01
CA THR A 22 6.72 -12.79 -12.44
C THR A 22 6.45 -13.92 -13.44
N GLN A 23 7.24 -13.99 -14.52
CA GLN A 23 7.12 -15.06 -15.52
C GLN A 23 7.79 -16.36 -15.03
N ASN A 24 8.90 -16.25 -14.30
CA ASN A 24 9.68 -17.37 -13.79
C ASN A 24 9.56 -17.43 -12.26
N GLY A 25 8.41 -17.89 -11.78
CA GLY A 25 8.17 -18.13 -10.35
C GLY A 25 9.09 -19.21 -9.76
N GLY A 26 9.25 -19.22 -8.44
CA GLY A 26 10.17 -20.10 -7.73
C GLY A 26 11.20 -19.29 -6.96
N LEU A 27 12.43 -19.18 -7.47
CA LEU A 27 13.48 -18.36 -6.87
C LEU A 27 13.19 -16.84 -6.96
N ASN A 28 12.34 -16.41 -7.91
CA ASN A 28 11.93 -15.01 -8.03
C ASN A 28 10.58 -14.78 -7.36
N SER A 29 10.57 -14.03 -6.27
CA SER A 29 9.34 -13.70 -5.53
C SER A 29 8.50 -12.58 -6.18
N GLY A 30 8.99 -11.96 -7.25
CA GLY A 30 8.27 -10.89 -7.96
C GLY A 30 7.83 -9.76 -7.02
N PHE A 31 6.55 -9.38 -7.11
CA PHE A 31 5.93 -8.33 -6.31
C PHE A 31 5.34 -8.81 -4.98
N MET A 32 5.65 -10.04 -4.52
CA MET A 32 5.14 -10.58 -3.25
C MET A 32 5.52 -9.68 -2.07
N THR A 33 6.81 -9.33 -1.94
CA THR A 33 7.30 -8.48 -0.85
C THR A 33 6.71 -7.08 -0.92
N VAL A 34 6.45 -6.57 -2.13
CA VAL A 34 5.84 -5.25 -2.33
C VAL A 34 4.42 -5.23 -1.77
N GLN A 35 3.62 -6.27 -2.03
CA GLN A 35 2.28 -6.38 -1.46
C GLN A 35 2.33 -6.54 0.07
N LEU A 36 3.28 -7.31 0.59
CA LEU A 36 3.47 -7.46 2.05
C LEU A 36 3.80 -6.11 2.72
N CYS A 37 4.72 -5.33 2.13
CA CYS A 37 5.05 -4.00 2.62
C CYS A 37 3.84 -3.07 2.59
N ALA A 38 3.06 -3.06 1.51
CA ALA A 38 1.85 -2.26 1.40
C ALA A 38 0.82 -2.63 2.48
N ALA A 39 0.62 -3.94 2.73
CA ALA A 39 -0.27 -4.42 3.78
C ALA A 39 0.19 -4.00 5.18
N SER A 40 1.50 -4.04 5.44
CA SER A 40 2.10 -3.59 6.70
C SER A 40 1.82 -2.10 6.96
N LEU A 41 2.12 -1.23 5.98
CA LEU A 41 1.90 0.22 6.10
C LEU A 41 0.43 0.58 6.32
N VAL A 42 -0.48 -0.06 5.57
CA VAL A 42 -1.92 0.15 5.75
C VAL A 42 -2.39 -0.37 7.11
N SER A 43 -1.78 -1.42 7.65
CA SER A 43 -2.08 -1.92 9.00
C SER A 43 -1.61 -0.95 10.07
N GLU A 44 -0.40 -0.39 9.95
CA GLU A 44 0.11 0.64 10.86
C GLU A 44 -0.78 1.88 10.86
N ASN A 45 -1.27 2.30 9.69
CA ASN A 45 -2.20 3.43 9.57
C ASN A 45 -3.48 3.25 10.41
N LYS A 46 -3.95 2.01 10.64
CA LYS A 46 -5.12 1.76 11.51
C LYS A 46 -4.85 2.20 12.94
N VAL A 47 -3.64 1.97 13.43
CA VAL A 47 -3.22 2.38 14.79
C VAL A 47 -3.03 3.89 14.84
N LEU A 48 -2.38 4.47 13.83
CA LEU A 48 -2.14 5.92 13.75
C LEU A 48 -3.43 6.75 13.70
N CYS A 49 -4.50 6.21 13.10
CA CYS A 49 -5.81 6.84 13.04
C CYS A 49 -6.59 6.83 14.36
N HIS A 50 -6.06 6.25 15.44
CA HIS A 50 -6.67 6.39 16.76
C HIS A 50 -6.57 7.86 17.23
N PRO A 51 -7.69 8.49 17.65
CA PRO A 51 -7.74 9.90 17.98
C PRO A 51 -6.80 10.24 19.13
N SER A 52 -5.90 11.20 18.90
CA SER A 52 -4.97 11.66 19.95
C SER A 52 -5.65 12.46 21.05
N SER A 53 -6.82 13.01 20.78
CA SER A 53 -7.59 13.82 21.73
C SER A 53 -8.44 12.98 22.71
N ALA A 54 -8.55 11.66 22.51
CA ALA A 54 -9.37 10.80 23.35
C ALA A 54 -8.79 10.57 24.76
N ASP A 55 -7.48 10.78 24.93
CA ASP A 55 -6.76 10.62 26.20
C ASP A 55 -6.08 11.94 26.56
N SER A 56 -6.87 12.90 27.05
CA SER A 56 -6.41 14.22 27.47
C SER A 56 -5.88 14.16 28.90
N ILE A 57 -4.66 14.66 29.12
CA ILE A 57 -4.03 14.74 30.44
C ILE A 57 -4.06 16.21 30.87
N PRO A 58 -4.64 16.53 32.04
CA PRO A 58 -4.65 17.91 32.53
C PRO A 58 -3.25 18.49 32.71
N THR A 59 -3.03 19.70 32.23
CA THR A 59 -1.75 20.41 32.30
C THR A 59 -1.86 21.68 33.14
N SER A 60 -0.73 22.36 33.35
CA SER A 60 -0.69 23.68 34.01
C SER A 60 -1.35 23.69 35.40
N CYS A 61 -1.05 22.71 36.25
CA CYS A 61 -1.69 22.52 37.57
C CYS A 61 -3.21 22.38 37.51
N ASN A 62 -3.72 21.61 36.52
CA ASN A 62 -5.14 21.34 36.30
C ASN A 62 -5.95 22.58 35.82
N GLN A 63 -5.27 23.61 35.30
CA GLN A 63 -5.91 24.75 34.66
C GLN A 63 -6.30 24.47 33.21
N GLU A 64 -5.57 23.57 32.55
CA GLU A 64 -5.89 23.06 31.22
C GLU A 64 -6.42 21.63 31.39
N ASP A 65 -7.69 21.50 31.76
CA ASP A 65 -8.38 20.21 31.92
C ASP A 65 -8.66 19.52 30.58
N HIS A 66 -8.71 20.29 29.49
CA HIS A 66 -8.89 19.81 28.13
C HIS A 66 -7.73 20.20 27.21
N VAL A 67 -6.83 19.25 26.96
CA VAL A 67 -5.69 19.40 26.07
C VAL A 67 -5.99 18.71 24.75
N SER A 68 -5.98 19.49 23.66
CA SER A 68 -6.39 19.01 22.33
C SER A 68 -5.48 17.94 21.71
N MET A 69 -4.24 17.82 22.21
CA MET A 69 -3.19 16.97 21.64
C MET A 69 -2.93 17.23 20.14
N GLY A 70 -3.23 18.45 19.67
CA GLY A 70 -3.19 18.82 18.25
C GLY A 70 -1.84 18.57 17.58
N GLY A 71 -0.72 18.89 18.25
CA GLY A 71 0.62 18.63 17.72
C GLY A 71 0.91 17.14 17.53
N PHE A 72 0.41 16.27 18.42
CA PHE A 72 0.56 14.82 18.26
C PHE A 72 -0.34 14.28 17.14
N SER A 73 -1.56 14.81 17.03
CA SER A 73 -2.46 14.51 15.90
C SER A 73 -1.82 14.89 14.56
N ALA A 74 -1.20 16.07 14.46
CA ALA A 74 -0.52 16.52 13.25
C ALA A 74 0.63 15.59 12.85
N ARG A 75 1.45 15.13 13.80
CA ARG A 75 2.54 14.16 13.53
C ARG A 75 2.02 12.82 13.02
N LYS A 76 0.96 12.28 13.63
CA LYS A 76 0.30 11.06 13.15
C LYS A 76 -0.25 11.24 11.73
N ALA A 77 -0.90 12.36 11.45
CA ALA A 77 -1.43 12.66 10.12
C ALA A 77 -0.33 12.72 9.06
N LEU A 78 0.79 13.42 9.34
CA LEU A 78 1.95 13.43 8.44
C LEU A 78 2.45 12.02 8.14
N LYS A 79 2.56 11.16 9.16
CA LYS A 79 3.02 9.78 8.99
C LYS A 79 2.07 8.94 8.11
N VAL A 80 0.76 9.11 8.29
CA VAL A 80 -0.24 8.44 7.44
C VAL A 80 -0.14 8.89 5.98
N VAL A 81 0.15 10.17 5.73
CA VAL A 81 0.36 10.70 4.37
C VAL A 81 1.59 10.04 3.73
N GLU A 82 2.73 9.99 4.42
CA GLU A 82 3.95 9.31 3.94
C GLU A 82 3.67 7.83 3.57
N HIS A 83 2.95 7.11 4.43
CA HIS A 83 2.58 5.73 4.16
C HIS A 83 1.65 5.60 2.95
N THR A 84 0.73 6.54 2.78
CA THR A 84 -0.20 6.55 1.65
C THR A 84 0.55 6.78 0.34
N GLU A 85 1.50 7.73 0.31
CA GLU A 85 2.36 7.98 -0.86
C GLU A 85 3.18 6.73 -1.23
N ALA A 86 3.77 6.05 -0.24
CA ALA A 86 4.51 4.82 -0.46
C ALA A 86 3.63 3.70 -1.04
N VAL A 87 2.42 3.51 -0.51
CA VAL A 87 1.46 2.50 -1.01
C VAL A 87 1.03 2.80 -2.45
N LEU A 88 0.79 4.07 -2.79
CA LEU A 88 0.48 4.48 -4.16
C LEU A 88 1.67 4.23 -5.11
N ALA A 89 2.89 4.54 -4.68
CA ALA A 89 4.08 4.27 -5.49
C ALA A 89 4.27 2.77 -5.75
N MET A 90 4.08 1.94 -4.73
CA MET A 90 4.11 0.47 -4.86
C MET A 90 3.05 -0.05 -5.83
N GLU A 91 1.83 0.49 -5.76
CA GLU A 91 0.77 0.15 -6.70
C GLU A 91 1.15 0.54 -8.15
N LEU A 92 1.66 1.75 -8.36
CA LEU A 92 2.07 2.22 -9.68
C LEU A 92 3.19 1.37 -10.29
N LEU A 93 4.18 0.98 -9.49
CA LEU A 93 5.26 0.08 -9.93
C LEU A 93 4.70 -1.27 -10.39
N ALA A 94 3.78 -1.85 -9.62
CA ALA A 94 3.14 -3.10 -9.98
C ALA A 94 2.29 -2.95 -11.25
N ALA A 95 1.53 -1.85 -11.37
CA ALA A 95 0.73 -1.56 -12.56
C ALA A 95 1.59 -1.46 -13.83
N CYS A 96 2.74 -0.79 -13.77
CA CYS A 96 3.69 -0.73 -14.87
C CYS A 96 4.20 -2.12 -15.28
N GLN A 97 4.55 -2.97 -14.31
CA GLN A 97 4.98 -4.34 -14.58
C GLN A 97 3.85 -5.18 -15.21
N ALA A 98 2.63 -5.04 -14.69
CA ALA A 98 1.45 -5.71 -15.23
C ALA A 98 1.20 -5.30 -16.69
N CYS A 99 1.26 -4.00 -17.00
CA CYS A 99 1.14 -3.48 -18.36
C CYS A 99 2.21 -4.05 -19.29
N LYS A 100 3.48 -4.11 -18.84
CA LYS A 100 4.58 -4.70 -19.61
C LYS A 100 4.31 -6.17 -19.96
N ILE A 101 3.90 -6.97 -18.97
CA ILE A 101 3.60 -8.39 -19.18
C ILE A 101 2.41 -8.56 -20.14
N PHE A 102 1.36 -7.75 -19.95
CA PHE A 102 0.19 -7.77 -20.81
C PHE A 102 0.55 -7.45 -22.27
N LEU A 103 1.36 -6.42 -22.51
CA LEU A 103 1.78 -6.03 -23.85
C LEU A 103 2.59 -7.13 -24.53
N ILE A 104 3.59 -7.69 -23.84
CA ILE A 104 4.45 -8.77 -24.37
C ILE A 104 3.60 -9.99 -24.74
N ARG A 105 2.64 -10.37 -23.88
CA ARG A 105 1.74 -11.51 -24.14
C ARG A 105 0.96 -11.32 -25.44
N ASN A 106 0.41 -10.12 -25.68
CA ASN A 106 -0.37 -9.84 -26.89
C ASN A 106 0.49 -9.79 -28.16
N ILE A 107 1.70 -9.22 -28.09
CA ILE A 107 2.63 -9.17 -29.24
C ILE A 107 3.09 -10.58 -29.62
N CYS A 108 3.48 -11.42 -28.66
CA CYS A 108 3.89 -12.81 -28.94
C CYS A 108 2.74 -13.63 -29.54
N ILE A 109 1.50 -13.44 -29.07
CA ILE A 109 0.33 -14.11 -29.66
C ILE A 109 0.14 -13.67 -31.11
N PHE A 110 0.35 -12.39 -31.45
CA PHE A 110 0.22 -11.88 -32.80
C PHE A 110 1.31 -12.42 -33.74
N ILE A 111 2.57 -12.47 -33.29
CA ILE A 111 3.70 -12.96 -34.10
C ILE A 111 3.62 -14.47 -34.35
N PHE A 112 3.22 -15.27 -33.36
CA PHE A 112 3.20 -16.74 -33.49
C PHE A 112 1.87 -17.31 -34.01
N ARG A 113 0.85 -16.46 -34.26
CA ARG A 113 -0.40 -16.86 -34.94
C ARG A 113 -0.51 -16.33 -36.38
N ALA A 114 0.45 -15.56 -36.87
CA ALA A 114 0.61 -15.20 -38.28
C ALA A 114 1.54 -16.21 -38.97
#